data_AF-A0A511SWU5-F1
#
_entry.id   AF-A0A511SWU5-F1
#
_cell.length_a   1.000
_cell.length_b   1.000
_cell.length_c   1.000
_cell.angle_alpha   90.00
_cell.angle_beta   90.00
_cell.angle_gamma   90.00
#
_symmetry.space_group_name_H-M   'P 1'
#
loop_
_entity.id
_entity.type
_entity.pdbx_description
1 polymer ?
#
loop_
_entity_poly.entity_id
_entity_poly.type
_entity_poly.pdbx_seq_one_letter_code
_entity_poly.pdbx_strand_id
1 'polypeptide(L)' 'MNPSSSPAPVEKRPELDDAPPLLGSWRNIYLLVVGVFVLFVVLSAALTWVYS' A
#
# COMPACT_ATOMS: atom_id res chain seq x y z
N MET A 1 -1.42 -9.15 -46.32
CA MET A 1 -2.04 -9.71 -45.09
C MET A 1 -0.91 -10.34 -44.29
N ASN A 2 -0.47 -9.72 -43.20
CA ASN A 2 0.56 -10.30 -42.34
C ASN A 2 -0.15 -11.12 -41.25
N PRO A 3 0.08 -12.44 -41.14
CA PRO A 3 -0.61 -13.26 -40.16
C PRO A 3 0.11 -13.21 -38.81
N SER A 4 -0.67 -13.42 -37.75
CA SER A 4 -0.24 -13.75 -36.39
C SER A 4 0.24 -12.57 -35.53
N SER A 5 -0.74 -11.85 -34.96
CA SER A 5 -0.59 -11.32 -33.61
C SER A 5 -0.47 -12.53 -32.67
N SER A 6 0.77 -12.94 -32.40
CA SER A 6 1.08 -13.89 -31.34
C SER A 6 0.79 -13.18 -30.01
N PRO A 7 -0.08 -13.69 -29.12
CA PRO A 7 -0.19 -13.12 -27.79
C PRO A 7 1.14 -13.45 -27.09
N ALA A 8 2.01 -12.44 -26.98
CA ALA A 8 3.23 -12.56 -26.20
C ALA A 8 2.84 -13.08 -24.81
N PRO A 9 3.61 -14.02 -24.22
CA PRO A 9 3.34 -14.49 -22.87
C PRO A 9 3.19 -13.28 -21.96
N VAL A 10 2.12 -13.24 -21.14
CA VAL A 10 1.98 -12.22 -20.10
C VAL A 10 3.16 -12.41 -19.16
N GLU A 11 4.19 -11.61 -19.38
CA GLU A 11 5.41 -11.60 -18.59
C GLU A 11 5.00 -11.15 -17.19
N LYS A 12 4.86 -12.12 -16.27
CA LYS A 12 4.68 -11.83 -14.85
C LYS A 12 5.90 -11.02 -14.43
N ARG A 13 5.74 -9.71 -14.31
CA ARG A 13 6.77 -8.79 -13.83
C ARG A 13 6.93 -9.00 -12.33
N PRO A 14 7.89 -9.83 -11.88
CA PRO A 14 7.99 -10.20 -10.46
C PRO A 14 8.30 -8.98 -9.60
N GLU A 15 9.02 -8.03 -10.19
CA GLU A 15 9.38 -6.72 -9.66
C GLU A 15 8.20 -5.81 -9.29
N LEU A 16 6.97 -6.10 -9.75
CA LEU A 16 5.74 -5.39 -9.32
C LEU A 16 5.01 -6.09 -8.16
N ASP A 17 5.17 -7.41 -8.03
CA ASP A 17 4.58 -8.23 -6.95
C ASP A 17 5.54 -8.39 -5.76
N ASP A 18 6.75 -7.83 -5.84
CA ASP A 18 7.74 -7.90 -4.78
C ASP A 18 7.22 -7.22 -3.50
N ALA A 19 7.36 -7.96 -2.40
CA ALA A 19 6.99 -7.45 -1.09
C ALA A 19 7.95 -6.32 -0.68
N PRO A 20 7.44 -5.26 -0.04
CA PRO A 20 8.25 -4.09 0.26
C PRO A 20 9.31 -4.41 1.32
N PRO A 21 10.54 -3.84 1.20
CA PRO A 21 11.71 -4.29 1.93
C PRO A 21 11.65 -4.03 3.44
N LEU A 22 10.91 -3.01 3.89
CA LEU A 22 10.90 -2.58 5.29
C LEU A 22 10.04 -3.43 6.21
N LEU A 23 8.93 -3.98 5.69
CA LEU A 23 7.93 -4.69 6.50
C LEU A 23 7.54 -6.06 5.90
N GLY A 24 8.22 -6.49 4.84
CA GLY A 24 8.08 -7.82 4.24
C GLY A 24 6.71 -8.12 3.61
N SER A 25 5.73 -7.22 3.73
CA SER A 25 4.41 -7.32 3.12
C SER A 25 3.74 -5.96 3.01
N TRP A 26 3.07 -5.71 1.89
CA TRP A 26 2.23 -4.52 1.68
C TRP A 26 1.14 -4.36 2.73
N ARG A 27 0.57 -5.48 3.20
CA ARG A 27 -0.41 -5.48 4.28
C ARG A 27 0.12 -4.79 5.55
N ASN A 28 1.36 -5.07 5.92
CA ASN A 28 1.96 -4.51 7.12
C ASN A 28 2.19 -3.00 6.97
N ILE A 29 2.55 -2.54 5.76
CA ILE A 29 2.62 -1.10 5.46
C ILE A 29 1.25 -0.46 5.60
N TYR A 30 0.20 -1.05 5.02
CA TYR A 30 -1.16 -0.51 5.14
C TYR A 30 -1.61 -0.44 6.61
N LEU A 31 -1.35 -1.48 7.40
CA LEU A 31 -1.66 -1.47 8.83
C LEU A 31 -0.88 -0.39 9.59
N LEU A 32 0.41 -0.20 9.27
CA LEU A 32 1.22 0.86 9.88
C LEU A 32 0.66 2.23 9.53
N VAL A 33 0.41 2.50 8.25
CA VAL A 33 -0.08 3.80 7.77
C VAL A 33 -1.45 4.11 8.38
N VAL A 34 -2.38 3.16 8.34
CA VAL A 34 -3.71 3.31 8.94
C VAL A 34 -3.60 3.50 10.45
N GLY A 35 -2.75 2.74 11.13
CA GLY A 35 -2.54 2.85 12.57
C GLY A 35 -2.01 4.22 12.98
N VAL A 36 -0.99 4.73 12.27
CA VAL A 36 -0.46 6.08 12.50
C VAL A 36 -1.51 7.15 12.24
N PHE A 37 -2.28 7.02 11.15
CA PHE A 37 -3.35 7.97 10.84
C PHE A 37 -4.43 8.00 11.95
N VAL A 38 -4.91 6.84 12.38
CA VAL A 38 -5.90 6.75 13.48
C VAL A 38 -5.33 7.35 14.76
N LEU A 39 -4.06 7.06 15.08
CA LEU A 39 -3.40 7.64 16.25
C LEU A 39 -3.37 9.18 16.18
N PHE A 40 -3.04 9.76 15.02
CA PHE A 40 -3.10 11.21 14.83
C PHE A 40 -4.49 11.77 15.07
N VAL A 41 -5.52 11.15 14.48
CA VAL A 41 -6.93 11.58 14.68
C VAL A 41 -7.31 11.54 16.15
N VAL A 42 -6.99 10.46 16.87
CA VAL A 42 -7.30 10.32 18.29
C VAL A 42 -6.57 11.36 19.13
N LEU A 43 -5.28 11.58 18.88
CA LEU A 43 -4.49 12.59 19.58
C LEU A 43 -5.05 13.99 19.33
N SER A 44 -5.34 14.35 18.08
CA SER A 44 -5.93 15.64 17.74
C SER A 44 -7.29 15.83 18.39
N ALA A 45 -8.17 14.82 18.36
CA ALA A 45 -9.48 14.89 19.00
C ALA A 45 -9.37 15.07 20.53
N ALA A 46 -8.44 14.34 21.18
CA ALA A 46 -8.17 14.48 22.60
C ALA A 46 -7.67 15.89 22.94
N LEU A 47 -6.74 16.44 22.14
CA LEU A 47 -6.28 17.82 22.30
C LEU A 47 -7.44 18.81 22.16
N THR A 48 -8.26 18.69 21.12
CA THR A 48 -9.43 19.56 20.94
C THR A 48 -10.38 19.49 22.13
N TRP A 49 -10.61 18.30 22.68
CA TRP A 49 -11.47 18.12 23.85
C TRP A 49 -10.90 18.74 25.12
N VAL A 50 -9.58 18.68 25.32
CA VAL A 50 -8.90 19.27 26.48
C VAL A 50 -8.87 20.80 26.42
N TYR A 51 -8.85 21.39 25.22
CA TYR A 51 -8.66 22.83 25.02
C TYR A 51 -9.89 23.57 24.47
N SER A 52 -11.04 22.90 24.29
CA SER A 52 -12.35 23.54 24.03
C SER A 52 -13.09 23.79 25.34
#